data_AF-A0A1B2EMD7-F1
#
_entry.id   AF-A0A1B2EMD7-F1
#
_cell.length_a   1.000
_cell.length_b   1.000
_cell.length_c   1.000
_cell.angle_alpha   90.00
_cell.angle_beta   90.00
_cell.angle_gamma   90.00
#
_symmetry.space_group_name_H-M   'P 1'
#
loop_
_entity.id
_entity.type
_entity.pdbx_description
1 polymer ?
#
loop_
_entity_poly.entity_id
_entity_poly.type
_entity_poly.pdbx_seq_one_letter_code
_entity_poly.pdbx_strand_id
1 'polypeptide(L)'
;MKTTVRWCGLALAVLSACPAAALEQPVVWRDEDTGCAYLLTPQGGIAPRHRRDGTLDCPDVAANAGIVEGMGKDIARGLDALQREVERLRERYNRP
;
A
#
# COMPACT_ATOMS: atom_id res chain seq x y z
N MET A 1 46.22 20.28 -25.59
CA MET A 1 44.94 19.56 -25.40
C MET A 1 45.08 18.55 -24.27
N LYS A 2 45.04 18.96 -22.99
CA LYS A 2 45.15 18.04 -21.83
C LYS A 2 44.34 18.48 -20.60
N THR A 3 43.61 19.59 -20.67
CA THR A 3 42.92 20.20 -19.52
C THR A 3 41.45 19.83 -19.40
N THR A 4 40.80 19.37 -20.47
CA THR A 4 39.36 19.04 -20.50
C THR A 4 39.01 17.75 -19.77
N VAL A 5 39.90 16.75 -19.76
CA VAL A 5 39.65 15.44 -19.12
C VAL A 5 39.56 15.56 -17.59
N ARG A 6 40.28 16.52 -17.00
CA ARG A 6 40.36 16.68 -15.53
C ARG A 6 39.09 17.23 -14.92
N TRP A 7 38.28 17.95 -15.70
CA TRP A 7 37.02 18.54 -15.24
C TRP A 7 35.86 17.54 -15.26
N CYS A 8 35.81 16.64 -16.24
CA CYS A 8 34.80 15.58 -16.27
C CYS A 8 34.93 14.61 -15.08
N GLY A 9 36.16 14.27 -14.69
CA GLY A 9 36.39 13.37 -13.55
C GLY A 9 35.93 13.96 -12.21
N LEU A 10 36.09 15.28 -12.03
CA LEU A 10 35.67 15.97 -10.80
C LEU A 10 34.14 16.08 -10.70
N ALA A 11 33.46 16.31 -11.84
CA ALA A 11 32.01 16.36 -11.90
C ALA A 11 31.39 14.98 -11.62
N LEU A 12 31.95 13.89 -12.17
CA LEU A 12 31.48 12.53 -11.91
C LEU A 12 31.64 12.13 -10.43
N ALA A 13 32.73 12.56 -9.79
CA ALA A 13 32.99 12.29 -8.38
C ALA A 13 32.00 13.01 -7.43
N VAL A 14 31.52 14.20 -7.81
CA VAL A 14 30.48 14.92 -7.06
C VAL A 14 29.12 14.25 -7.21
N LEU A 15 28.79 13.74 -8.41
CA LEU A 15 27.56 12.99 -8.66
C LEU A 15 27.55 11.61 -7.96
N SER A 16 28.71 10.97 -7.77
CA SER A 16 28.82 9.71 -7.01
C SER A 16 28.80 9.89 -5.49
N ALA A 17 28.94 11.13 -5.00
CA ALA A 17 28.97 11.43 -3.56
C ALA A 17 27.57 11.69 -2.98
N CYS A 18 26.51 11.71 -3.80
CA CYS A 18 25.15 11.61 -3.29
C CYS A 18 24.92 10.13 -3.00
N PRO A 19 24.90 9.68 -1.72
CA PRO A 19 24.34 8.38 -1.46
C PRO A 19 22.91 8.46 -2.01
N ALA A 20 22.47 7.43 -2.72
CA ALA A 20 21.05 7.24 -2.93
C ALA A 20 20.41 7.42 -1.54
N ALA A 21 19.73 8.53 -1.34
CA ALA A 21 19.12 8.87 -0.06
C ALA A 21 17.96 7.90 0.10
N ALA A 22 18.28 6.67 0.50
CA ALA A 22 17.33 5.71 1.00
C ALA A 22 16.65 6.41 2.16
N LEU A 23 15.35 6.64 1.99
CA LEU A 23 14.51 7.36 2.95
C LEU A 23 14.82 6.85 4.36
N GLU A 24 15.24 7.70 5.29
CA GLU A 24 15.57 7.21 6.66
C GLU A 24 14.31 6.78 7.43
N GLN A 25 13.16 7.31 7.02
CA GLN A 25 11.86 7.04 7.61
C GLN A 25 10.79 6.97 6.51
N PRO A 26 9.66 6.27 6.75
CA PRO A 26 8.56 6.29 5.81
C PRO A 26 8.11 7.72 5.50
N VAL A 27 7.98 8.06 4.22
CA VAL A 27 7.52 9.39 3.79
C VAL A 27 6.20 9.27 3.07
N VAL A 28 5.38 10.31 3.21
CA VAL A 28 4.15 10.44 2.43
C VAL A 28 4.50 10.98 1.06
N TRP A 29 4.15 10.22 0.03
CA TRP A 29 4.23 10.64 -1.36
C TRP A 29 2.82 10.71 -1.95
N ARG A 30 2.55 11.70 -2.80
CA ARG A 30 1.31 11.79 -3.57
C ARG A 30 1.60 11.51 -5.02
N ASP A 31 0.85 10.57 -5.56
CA ASP A 31 0.84 10.24 -6.98
C ASP A 31 0.25 11.43 -7.76
N GLU A 32 0.94 11.93 -8.79
CA GLU A 32 0.50 13.11 -9.52
C GLU A 32 -0.68 12.83 -10.46
N ASP A 33 -0.78 11.60 -10.97
CA ASP A 33 -1.84 11.21 -11.92
C ASP A 33 -3.18 11.00 -11.20
N THR A 34 -3.14 10.47 -9.98
CA THR A 34 -4.34 10.07 -9.22
C THR A 34 -4.59 10.91 -7.97
N GLY A 35 -3.60 11.68 -7.52
CA GLY A 35 -3.65 12.43 -6.25
C GLY A 35 -3.65 11.56 -4.99
N CYS A 36 -3.60 10.22 -5.12
CA CYS A 36 -3.58 9.28 -4.01
C CYS A 36 -2.30 9.40 -3.18
N ALA A 37 -2.43 9.27 -1.86
CA ALA A 37 -1.29 9.26 -0.95
C ALA A 37 -0.81 7.84 -0.63
N TYR A 38 0.51 7.67 -0.64
CA TYR A 38 1.21 6.44 -0.33
C TYR A 38 2.31 6.68 0.70
N LEU A 39 2.74 5.62 1.38
CA LEU A 39 3.95 5.59 2.19
C LEU A 39 5.07 4.93 1.39
N LEU A 40 6.15 5.68 1.16
CA LEU A 40 7.40 5.15 0.63
C LEU A 40 8.26 4.70 1.80
N THR A 41 8.64 3.43 1.80
CA THR A 41 9.49 2.85 2.85
C THR A 41 10.98 3.02 2.52
N PRO A 42 11.86 3.03 3.53
CA PRO A 42 13.31 3.05 3.35
C PRO A 42 13.84 1.97 2.39
N GLN A 43 13.20 0.80 2.37
CA GLN A 43 13.61 -0.33 1.55
C GLN A 43 13.10 -0.23 0.09
N GLY A 44 12.42 0.86 -0.27
CA GLY A 44 11.87 1.07 -1.62
C GLY A 44 10.50 0.44 -1.85
N GLY A 45 9.86 -0.10 -0.82
CA GLY A 45 8.47 -0.54 -0.88
C GLY A 45 7.49 0.64 -0.86
N ILE A 46 6.35 0.46 -1.51
CA ILE A 46 5.24 1.42 -1.55
C ILE A 46 3.98 0.76 -0.96
N ALA A 47 3.27 1.49 -0.09
CA ALA A 47 2.02 1.03 0.52
C ALA A 47 0.96 2.14 0.47
N PRO A 48 -0.33 1.82 0.19
CA PRO A 48 -1.40 2.80 0.24
C PRO A 48 -1.55 3.41 1.63
N ARG A 49 -1.71 4.74 1.70
CA ARG A 49 -1.97 5.41 2.97
C ARG A 49 -3.46 5.38 3.28
N HIS A 50 -3.79 4.99 4.50
CA HIS A 50 -5.16 5.04 5.02
C HIS A 50 -5.34 6.27 5.92
N ARG A 51 -6.53 6.86 5.87
CA ARG A 51 -6.98 7.92 6.78
C ARG A 51 -7.37 7.31 8.12
N ARG A 52 -7.63 8.19 9.10
CA ARG A 52 -8.02 7.78 10.45
C ARG A 52 -9.35 7.01 10.49
N ASP A 53 -10.21 7.25 9.51
CA ASP A 53 -11.49 6.55 9.32
C ASP A 53 -11.35 5.19 8.61
N GLY A 54 -10.12 4.77 8.25
CA GLY A 54 -9.85 3.51 7.54
C GLY A 54 -9.97 3.61 6.02
N THR A 55 -10.40 4.73 5.46
CA THR A 55 -10.50 4.92 3.99
C THR A 55 -9.13 5.20 3.35
N LEU A 56 -8.99 4.93 2.06
CA LEU A 56 -7.78 5.30 1.31
C LEU A 56 -7.66 6.83 1.23
N ASP A 57 -6.46 7.36 1.47
CA ASP A 57 -6.18 8.80 1.38
C ASP A 57 -6.02 9.25 -0.09
N CYS A 58 -7.13 9.23 -0.82
CA CYS A 58 -7.23 9.63 -2.22
C CYS A 58 -8.39 10.62 -2.43
N PRO A 59 -8.26 11.57 -3.38
CA PRO A 59 -9.32 12.55 -3.66
C PRO A 59 -10.62 11.91 -4.17
N ASP A 60 -10.55 10.85 -4.98
CA ASP A 60 -11.74 10.23 -5.64
C ASP A 60 -12.14 8.85 -5.12
N VAL A 61 -11.33 8.20 -4.26
CA VAL A 61 -11.58 6.81 -3.82
C VAL A 61 -12.51 6.72 -2.61
N ALA A 62 -12.95 7.86 -2.05
CA ALA A 62 -13.97 7.89 -0.99
C ALA A 62 -15.26 7.13 -1.39
N ALA A 63 -15.56 7.01 -2.69
CA ALA A 63 -16.69 6.23 -3.18
C ALA A 63 -16.42 4.72 -3.28
N ASN A 64 -15.19 4.28 -3.57
CA ASN A 64 -14.89 2.88 -3.89
C ASN A 64 -14.31 2.09 -2.70
N ALA A 65 -13.69 2.77 -1.72
CA ALA A 65 -13.23 2.14 -0.47
C ALA A 65 -14.40 1.65 0.40
N GLY A 66 -15.53 2.38 0.39
CA GLY A 66 -16.77 1.94 1.05
C GLY A 66 -17.36 0.67 0.43
N ILE A 67 -17.11 0.40 -0.85
CA ILE A 67 -17.56 -0.81 -1.55
C ILE A 67 -16.75 -2.02 -1.11
N VAL A 68 -15.43 -1.89 -0.98
CA VAL A 68 -14.56 -2.99 -0.50
C VAL A 68 -14.79 -3.30 0.99
N GLU A 69 -15.00 -2.27 1.83
CA GLU A 69 -15.34 -2.49 3.25
C GLU A 69 -16.75 -3.08 3.42
N GLY A 70 -17.73 -2.62 2.63
CA GLY A 70 -19.07 -3.20 2.57
C GLY A 70 -19.03 -4.68 2.16
N MET A 71 -18.26 -4.99 1.12
CA MET A 71 -18.05 -6.36 0.64
C MET A 71 -17.39 -7.24 1.72
N GLY A 72 -16.43 -6.72 2.48
CA GLY A 72 -15.83 -7.45 3.61
C GLY A 72 -16.84 -7.81 4.70
N LYS A 73 -17.71 -6.88 5.09
CA LYS A 73 -18.78 -7.12 6.08
C LYS A 73 -19.85 -8.08 5.56
N ASP A 74 -20.15 -8.06 4.26
CA ASP A 74 -21.10 -8.96 3.62
C ASP A 74 -20.55 -10.38 3.50
N ILE A 75 -19.26 -10.52 3.15
CA ILE A 75 -18.56 -11.81 3.13
C ILE A 75 -18.51 -12.40 4.53
N ALA A 76 -18.14 -11.62 5.55
CA ALA A 76 -18.10 -12.09 6.94
C ALA A 76 -19.47 -12.61 7.40
N ARG A 77 -20.56 -11.87 7.12
CA ARG A 77 -21.93 -12.32 7.41
C ARG A 77 -22.32 -13.57 6.64
N GLY A 78 -21.90 -13.69 5.39
CA GLY A 78 -22.12 -14.89 4.57
C GLY A 78 -21.42 -16.12 5.13
N LEU A 79 -20.17 -15.98 5.56
CA LEU A 79 -19.38 -17.05 6.18
C LEU A 79 -19.97 -17.49 7.52
N ASP A 80 -20.42 -16.56 8.37
CA ASP A 80 -21.10 -16.89 9.63
C ASP A 80 -22.44 -17.61 9.43
N ALA A 81 -23.18 -17.28 8.37
CA ALA A 81 -24.40 -17.97 8.00
C ALA A 81 -24.08 -19.40 7.52
N LEU A 82 -23.04 -19.55 6.71
CA LEU A 82 -22.61 -20.85 6.21
C LEU A 82 -22.12 -21.76 7.34
N GLN A 83 -21.34 -21.22 8.28
CA GLN A 83 -20.83 -21.95 9.43
C GLN A 83 -21.97 -22.52 10.29
N ARG A 84 -23.02 -21.73 10.54
CA ARG A 84 -24.20 -22.19 11.28
C ARG A 84 -24.91 -23.35 10.58
N GLU A 85 -24.97 -23.31 9.26
CA GLU A 85 -25.65 -24.32 8.47
C GLU A 85 -24.85 -25.62 8.39
N VAL A 86 -23.53 -25.51 8.33
CA VAL A 86 -22.61 -26.66 8.47
C VAL A 86 -22.77 -27.31 9.84
N GLU A 87 -22.83 -26.53 10.93
CA GLU A 87 -23.01 -27.10 12.27
C GLU A 87 -24.38 -27.78 12.41
N ARG A 88 -25.46 -27.18 11.90
CA ARG A 88 -26.79 -27.84 11.86
C ARG A 88 -26.81 -29.13 11.07
N LEU A 89 -26.09 -29.19 9.94
CA LEU A 89 -25.97 -30.41 9.15
C LEU A 89 -25.21 -31.49 9.93
N ARG A 90 -24.11 -31.11 10.56
CA ARG A 90 -23.27 -31.98 11.39
C ARG A 90 -24.04 -32.55 12.58
N GLU A 91 -24.82 -31.73 13.29
CA GLU A 91 -25.69 -32.20 14.37
C GLU A 91 -26.75 -33.19 13.89
N ARG A 92 -27.35 -32.95 12.71
CA ARG A 92 -28.30 -33.89 12.10
C ARG A 92 -27.66 -35.22 11.74
N TYR A 93 -26.41 -35.19 11.26
CA TYR A 93 -25.68 -36.40 10.90
C TYR A 93 -25.20 -37.18 12.12
N ASN A 94 -24.83 -36.49 13.21
CA ASN A 94 -24.38 -37.10 14.47
C ASN A 94 -25.52 -37.55 15.39
N ARG A 95 -26.78 -37.28 15.05
CA ARG A 95 -27.95 -37.69 15.83
C ARG A 95 -28.62 -38.86 15.10
N PRO A 96 -28.31 -40.13 15.47
CA PRO A 96 -28.90 -41.31 14.86
C PRO A 96 -30.40 -41.42 15.10
#